data_AF-A0A8S1FDJ2-F1
#
_entry.id   AF-A0A8S1FDJ2-F1
#
_cell.length_a   1.000
_cell.length_b   1.000
_cell.length_c   1.000
_cell.angle_alpha   90.00
_cell.angle_beta   90.00
_cell.angle_gamma   90.00
#
_symmetry.space_group_name_H-M   'P 1'
#
loop_
_entity.id
_entity.type
_entity.pdbx_description
1 polymer ?
#
loop_
_entity_poly.entity_id
_entity_poly.type
_entity_poly.pdbx_seq_one_letter_code
_entity_poly.pdbx_strand_id
1 'polypeptide(L)'
;MQSACRLDGVHAVPPESLPHGVRYSPKFTTYPTAPFYMLISAISYIIPKIFFVLILKALAFPLVYICGTAYLISWKAKEERKKELREIAITLRSRLRRNGSIRSYAIHYLLYKLGYLLNCAIQIIALPYFLGINFDSYWVYMITRPFSFLNPVKPDMFPDNGTCWINVTEYIKLLRVVPEQSVTCNLTINSGNELIFDIIGYYLIFITVITFIGNIRCYYELGNLSEYIKDVLSIELDAEQRHQEIIEMFLKSLGYDGYVTLYLVGCDNIFIKRELILQLYSDYVETHNELMESDKE
;
A
#
# COMPACT_ATOMS: atom_id res chain seq x y z
N MET A 1 -8.19 42.71 10.17
CA MET A 1 -7.03 42.18 10.92
C MET A 1 -6.90 40.66 10.80
N GLN A 2 -7.92 39.86 11.12
CA GLN A 2 -7.85 38.38 11.02
C GLN A 2 -7.50 37.86 9.60
N SER A 3 -8.04 38.48 8.55
CA SER A 3 -7.71 38.13 7.15
C SER A 3 -6.29 38.50 6.74
N ALA A 4 -5.74 39.60 7.25
CA ALA A 4 -4.36 40.04 6.99
C ALA A 4 -3.35 39.07 7.61
N CYS A 5 -3.57 38.63 8.85
CA CYS A 5 -2.73 37.63 9.51
C CYS A 5 -2.78 36.24 8.85
N ARG A 6 -3.85 35.93 8.11
CA ARG A 6 -3.97 34.69 7.33
C ARG A 6 -3.17 34.72 6.03
N LEU A 7 -2.95 35.91 5.46
CA LEU A 7 -2.28 36.12 4.16
C LEU A 7 -0.77 36.37 4.30
N ASP A 8 -0.35 37.15 5.31
CA ASP A 8 1.07 37.52 5.49
C ASP A 8 1.89 36.46 6.25
N GLY A 9 1.21 35.45 6.83
CA GLY A 9 1.81 34.38 7.62
C GLY A 9 1.95 34.75 9.10
N VAL A 10 1.75 33.75 9.96
CA VAL A 10 1.91 33.89 11.41
C VAL A 10 3.28 33.36 11.81
N HIS A 11 3.95 34.08 12.71
CA HIS A 11 5.25 33.69 13.27
C HIS A 11 5.06 33.09 14.67
N ALA A 12 5.93 32.16 15.06
CA ALA A 12 5.97 31.67 16.44
C ALA A 12 6.23 32.85 17.38
N VAL A 13 5.60 32.83 18.56
CA VAL A 13 5.86 33.86 19.58
C VAL A 13 7.34 33.83 19.92
N PRO A 14 8.07 34.96 19.81
CA PRO A 14 9.46 35.01 20.20
C PRO A 14 9.62 34.67 21.70
N PRO A 15 10.63 33.89 22.13
CA PRO A 15 10.99 33.82 23.55
C PRO A 15 11.20 35.24 24.11
N GLU A 16 10.89 35.44 25.40
CA GLU A 16 10.84 36.74 26.11
C GLU A 16 12.11 37.63 25.99
N SER A 17 13.20 37.14 25.40
CA SER A 17 14.51 37.78 25.32
C SER A 17 14.94 38.25 23.92
N LEU A 18 14.05 38.34 22.92
CA LEU A 18 14.45 38.80 21.59
C LEU A 18 14.61 40.33 21.53
N PRO A 19 15.73 40.86 20.99
CA PRO A 19 15.92 42.29 20.81
C PRO A 19 14.82 42.88 19.91
N HIS A 20 14.36 44.09 20.25
CA HIS A 20 13.43 44.84 19.40
C HIS A 20 13.96 44.90 17.95
N GLY A 21 13.17 44.39 17.00
CA GLY A 21 13.50 44.42 15.56
C GLY A 21 14.04 43.11 14.96
N VAL A 22 14.22 42.04 15.75
CA VAL A 22 14.65 40.73 15.21
C VAL A 22 13.43 39.89 14.81
N ARG A 23 13.24 39.67 13.50
CA ARG A 23 12.19 38.78 12.97
C ARG A 23 12.55 37.31 13.23
N TYR A 24 11.79 36.64 14.09
CA TYR A 24 11.88 35.19 14.29
C TYR A 24 11.28 34.47 13.06
N SER A 25 12.03 33.54 12.48
CA SER A 25 11.85 33.08 11.10
C SER A 25 11.17 31.72 10.85
N PRO A 26 10.51 31.00 11.80
CA PRO A 26 9.63 29.93 11.37
C PRO A 26 8.31 30.56 10.90
N LYS A 27 8.18 30.75 9.58
CA LYS A 27 6.89 31.05 8.94
C LYS A 27 6.07 29.76 8.89
N PHE A 28 4.95 29.72 9.61
CA PHE A 28 4.02 28.59 9.52
C PHE A 28 3.21 28.69 8.23
N THR A 29 3.67 27.98 7.19
CA THR A 29 2.99 27.87 5.88
C THR A 29 2.19 26.58 5.72
N THR A 30 2.16 25.73 6.76
CA THR A 30 1.56 24.38 6.75
C THR A 30 0.02 24.36 6.73
N TYR A 31 -0.64 25.45 7.12
CA TYR A 31 -2.11 25.50 7.22
C TYR A 31 -2.86 25.39 5.87
N PRO A 32 -2.56 26.21 4.85
CA PRO A 32 -3.25 26.09 3.56
C PRO A 32 -2.89 24.82 2.80
N THR A 33 -1.71 24.25 3.06
CA THR A 33 -1.18 23.11 2.28
C THR A 33 -1.62 21.75 2.84
N ALA A 34 -2.08 21.67 4.08
CA ALA A 34 -2.43 20.42 4.76
C ALA A 34 -3.49 19.56 4.00
N PRO A 35 -4.62 20.12 3.52
CA PRO A 35 -5.59 19.34 2.75
C PRO A 35 -5.01 18.81 1.43
N PHE A 36 -4.11 19.56 0.80
CA PHE A 36 -3.45 19.12 -0.44
C PHE A 36 -2.51 17.95 -0.19
N TYR A 37 -1.76 17.96 0.91
CA TYR A 37 -0.95 16.81 1.31
C TYR A 37 -1.82 15.56 1.52
N MET A 38 -2.93 15.67 2.25
CA MET A 38 -3.83 14.52 2.46
C MET A 38 -4.40 13.99 1.15
N LEU A 39 -4.80 14.88 0.24
CA LEU A 39 -5.30 14.49 -1.08
C LEU A 39 -4.22 13.77 -1.91
N ILE A 40 -3.01 14.33 -1.96
CA ILE A 40 -1.87 13.73 -2.68
C ILE A 40 -1.52 12.37 -2.09
N SER A 41 -1.48 12.26 -0.76
CA SER A 41 -1.21 11.01 -0.05
C SER A 41 -2.28 9.95 -0.37
N ALA A 42 -3.57 10.32 -0.32
CA ALA A 42 -4.66 9.42 -0.68
C ALA A 42 -4.56 8.94 -2.13
N ILE A 43 -4.28 9.84 -3.08
CA ILE A 43 -4.08 9.49 -4.50
C ILE A 43 -2.89 8.54 -4.65
N SER A 44 -1.79 8.79 -3.93
CA SER A 44 -0.57 7.97 -4.06
C SER A 44 -0.81 6.51 -3.67
N TYR A 45 -1.67 6.24 -2.68
CA TYR A 45 -2.06 4.86 -2.32
C TYR A 45 -2.93 4.17 -3.37
N ILE A 46 -3.61 4.91 -4.26
CA ILE A 46 -4.43 4.33 -5.33
C ILE A 46 -3.59 3.96 -6.56
N ILE A 47 -2.47 4.67 -6.80
CA ILE A 47 -1.63 4.51 -7.99
C ILE A 47 -1.16 3.05 -8.22
N PRO A 48 -0.61 2.32 -7.23
CA PRO A 48 -0.15 0.94 -7.45
C PRO A 48 -1.26 0.04 -8.00
N LYS A 49 -2.49 0.18 -7.48
CA LYS A 49 -3.65 -0.62 -7.93
C LYS A 49 -4.03 -0.29 -9.37
N ILE A 50 -4.12 1.00 -9.72
CA ILE A 50 -4.43 1.41 -11.09
C ILE A 50 -3.38 0.86 -12.05
N PHE A 51 -2.10 1.03 -11.72
CA PHE A 51 -1.00 0.54 -12.54
C PHE A 51 -1.07 -0.98 -12.77
N PHE A 52 -1.28 -1.75 -11.69
CA PHE A 52 -1.41 -3.20 -11.78
C PHE A 52 -2.61 -3.63 -12.64
N VAL A 53 -3.78 -3.01 -12.48
CA VAL A 53 -4.98 -3.32 -13.28
C VAL A 53 -4.77 -2.98 -14.76
N LEU A 54 -4.12 -1.85 -15.06
CA LEU A 54 -3.80 -1.47 -16.44
C LEU A 54 -2.87 -2.48 -17.10
N ILE A 55 -1.86 -2.96 -16.37
CA ILE A 55 -0.96 -4.02 -16.86
C ILE A 55 -1.72 -5.31 -17.12
N LEU A 56 -2.58 -5.77 -16.19
CA LEU A 56 -3.36 -6.99 -16.39
C LEU A 56 -4.24 -6.91 -17.64
N LYS A 57 -4.84 -5.74 -17.88
CA LYS A 57 -5.61 -5.47 -19.11
C LYS A 57 -4.72 -5.52 -20.35
N ALA A 58 -3.53 -4.90 -20.31
CA ALA A 58 -2.58 -4.92 -21.41
C ALA A 58 -2.06 -6.33 -21.73
N LEU A 59 -1.87 -7.17 -20.71
CA LEU A 59 -1.50 -8.58 -20.85
C LEU A 59 -2.69 -9.46 -21.26
N ALA A 60 -3.90 -8.89 -21.35
CA ALA A 60 -5.15 -9.60 -21.62
C ALA A 60 -5.34 -10.85 -20.72
N PHE A 61 -4.89 -10.75 -19.47
CA PHE A 61 -4.93 -11.87 -18.53
C PHE A 61 -6.19 -11.78 -17.67
N PRO A 62 -7.07 -12.80 -17.67
CA PRO A 62 -8.38 -12.75 -17.01
C PRO A 62 -8.30 -13.00 -15.49
N LEU A 63 -7.30 -12.44 -14.78
CA LEU A 63 -7.08 -12.71 -13.35
C LEU A 63 -8.27 -12.30 -12.50
N VAL A 64 -8.85 -11.13 -12.79
CA VAL A 64 -10.03 -10.60 -12.09
C VAL A 64 -11.23 -11.52 -12.28
N TYR A 65 -11.39 -12.07 -13.49
CA TYR A 65 -12.43 -13.05 -13.77
C TYR A 65 -12.18 -14.36 -13.00
N ILE A 66 -10.97 -14.92 -13.09
CA ILE A 66 -10.61 -16.16 -12.39
C ILE A 66 -10.84 -16.03 -10.87
N CYS A 67 -10.32 -14.99 -10.24
CA CYS A 67 -10.48 -14.81 -8.79
C CYS A 67 -11.95 -14.51 -8.42
N GLY A 68 -12.64 -13.68 -9.21
CA GLY A 68 -14.05 -13.37 -8.99
C GLY A 68 -14.95 -14.61 -9.12
N THR A 69 -14.75 -15.42 -10.15
CA THR A 69 -15.48 -16.68 -10.34
C THR A 69 -15.11 -17.67 -9.23
N ALA A 70 -13.84 -17.83 -8.88
CA ALA A 70 -13.41 -18.69 -7.77
C ALA A 70 -14.06 -18.31 -6.43
N TYR A 71 -14.23 -17.01 -6.17
CA TYR A 71 -14.97 -16.52 -5.01
C TYR A 71 -16.47 -16.88 -5.09
N LEU A 72 -17.12 -16.68 -6.23
CA LEU A 72 -18.55 -16.96 -6.40
C LEU A 72 -18.88 -18.46 -6.30
N ILE A 73 -18.03 -19.32 -6.85
CA ILE A 73 -18.26 -20.78 -6.81
C ILE A 73 -18.04 -21.39 -5.45
N SER A 74 -17.37 -20.68 -4.53
CA SER A 74 -17.11 -21.18 -3.18
C SER A 74 -18.38 -21.53 -2.39
N TRP A 75 -19.51 -20.93 -2.78
CA TRP A 75 -20.82 -21.12 -2.17
C TRP A 75 -21.73 -22.05 -2.97
N LYS A 76 -21.29 -22.59 -4.12
CA LYS A 76 -22.09 -23.44 -5.01
C LYS A 76 -21.98 -24.92 -4.64
N ALA A 77 -22.97 -25.70 -5.08
CA ALA A 77 -22.97 -27.15 -4.96
C ALA A 77 -21.78 -27.79 -5.72
N LYS A 78 -21.33 -28.95 -5.25
CA LYS A 78 -20.09 -29.61 -5.73
C LYS A 78 -20.06 -29.84 -7.24
N GLU A 79 -21.18 -30.28 -7.83
CA GLU A 79 -21.25 -30.58 -9.27
C GLU A 79 -21.20 -29.32 -10.15
N GLU A 80 -21.87 -28.24 -9.75
CA GLU A 80 -21.82 -26.96 -10.45
C GLU A 80 -20.43 -26.34 -10.33
N ARG A 81 -19.84 -26.40 -9.13
CA ARG A 81 -18.50 -25.93 -8.85
C ARG A 81 -17.45 -26.64 -9.72
N LYS A 82 -17.55 -27.96 -9.88
CA LYS A 82 -16.62 -28.74 -10.72
C LYS A 82 -16.64 -28.29 -12.18
N LYS A 83 -17.81 -27.96 -12.74
CA LYS A 83 -17.92 -27.45 -14.12
C LYS A 83 -17.23 -26.11 -14.29
N GLU A 84 -17.51 -25.15 -13.40
CA GLU A 84 -16.91 -23.81 -13.46
C GLU A 84 -15.40 -23.82 -13.14
N LEU A 85 -14.95 -24.70 -12.24
CA LEU A 85 -13.52 -24.93 -12.00
C LEU A 85 -12.80 -25.45 -13.25
N ARG A 86 -13.44 -26.33 -14.02
CA ARG A 86 -12.89 -26.83 -15.28
C ARG A 86 -12.73 -25.71 -16.30
N GLU A 87 -13.70 -24.80 -16.41
CA GLU A 87 -13.60 -23.61 -17.27
C GLU A 87 -12.45 -22.69 -16.85
N ILE A 88 -12.27 -22.48 -15.54
CA ILE A 88 -11.13 -21.72 -14.99
C ILE A 88 -9.81 -22.42 -15.35
N ALA A 89 -9.72 -23.73 -15.16
CA ALA A 89 -8.52 -24.53 -15.44
C ALA A 89 -8.12 -24.45 -16.92
N ILE A 90 -9.08 -24.63 -17.83
CA ILE A 90 -8.87 -24.51 -19.29
C ILE A 90 -8.37 -23.10 -19.64
N THR A 91 -9.02 -22.07 -19.09
CA THR A 91 -8.66 -20.67 -19.34
C THR A 91 -7.24 -20.38 -18.86
N LEU A 92 -6.90 -20.80 -17.63
CA LEU A 92 -5.58 -20.61 -17.04
C LEU A 92 -4.51 -21.31 -17.88
N ARG A 93 -4.70 -22.60 -18.19
CA ARG A 93 -3.75 -23.41 -18.96
C ARG A 93 -3.48 -22.83 -20.35
N SER A 94 -4.54 -22.39 -21.05
CA SER A 94 -4.42 -21.78 -22.38
C SER A 94 -3.52 -20.53 -22.38
N ARG A 95 -3.44 -19.83 -21.24
CA ARG A 95 -2.64 -18.62 -21.05
C ARG A 95 -1.24 -18.92 -20.56
N LEU A 96 -1.07 -19.87 -19.64
CA LEU A 96 0.25 -20.30 -19.15
C LEU A 96 1.13 -20.81 -20.29
N ARG A 97 0.56 -21.54 -21.26
CA ARG A 97 1.30 -22.06 -22.43
C ARG A 97 1.80 -20.97 -23.40
N ARG A 98 1.21 -19.77 -23.37
CA ARG A 98 1.52 -18.68 -24.33
C ARG A 98 2.52 -17.64 -23.81
N ASN A 99 2.84 -17.62 -22.52
CA ASN A 99 3.64 -16.56 -21.91
C ASN A 99 5.11 -16.96 -21.75
N GLY A 100 6.01 -16.20 -22.40
CA GLY A 100 7.44 -16.17 -22.08
C GLY A 100 7.76 -15.24 -20.90
N SER A 101 8.96 -15.39 -20.31
CA SER A 101 9.40 -14.77 -19.04
C SER A 101 9.08 -13.27 -18.87
N ILE A 102 9.29 -12.43 -19.89
CA ILE A 102 9.04 -10.97 -19.83
C ILE A 102 7.55 -10.59 -19.74
N ARG A 103 6.65 -11.47 -20.18
CA ARG A 103 5.19 -11.26 -20.11
C ARG A 103 4.54 -11.86 -18.86
N SER A 104 5.35 -12.35 -17.92
CA SER A 104 4.85 -12.91 -16.67
C SER A 104 4.18 -11.84 -15.83
N TYR A 105 2.90 -12.03 -15.53
CA TYR A 105 2.19 -11.11 -14.65
C TYR A 105 2.58 -11.32 -13.18
N ALA A 106 3.19 -12.46 -12.83
CA ALA A 106 3.73 -12.71 -11.50
C ALA A 106 4.75 -11.65 -11.08
N ILE A 107 5.66 -11.26 -11.99
CA ILE A 107 6.63 -10.18 -11.74
C ILE A 107 5.90 -8.87 -11.46
N HIS A 108 4.88 -8.55 -12.26
CA HIS A 108 4.08 -7.33 -12.10
C HIS A 108 3.28 -7.33 -10.78
N TYR A 109 2.83 -8.49 -10.31
CA TYR A 109 2.19 -8.64 -9.00
C TYR A 109 3.17 -8.39 -7.85
N LEU A 110 4.41 -8.89 -7.94
CA LEU A 110 5.46 -8.60 -6.96
C LEU A 110 5.83 -7.11 -6.97
N LEU A 111 5.95 -6.48 -8.15
CA LEU A 111 6.18 -5.05 -8.27
C LEU A 111 5.02 -4.21 -7.70
N TYR A 112 3.78 -4.65 -7.89
CA TYR A 112 2.60 -4.03 -7.30
C TYR A 112 2.67 -4.04 -5.76
N LYS A 113 3.03 -5.18 -5.17
CA LYS A 113 3.22 -5.35 -3.72
C LYS A 113 4.37 -4.49 -3.18
N LEU A 114 5.51 -4.48 -3.88
CA LEU A 114 6.65 -3.62 -3.55
C LEU A 114 6.30 -2.13 -3.69
N GLY A 115 5.47 -1.77 -4.66
CA GLY A 115 4.99 -0.40 -4.87
C GLY A 115 4.24 0.16 -3.67
N TYR A 116 3.43 -0.65 -2.97
CA TYR A 116 2.82 -0.21 -1.71
C TYR A 116 3.82 -0.01 -0.59
N LEU A 117 4.81 -0.90 -0.47
CA LEU A 117 5.83 -0.78 0.57
C LEU A 117 6.68 0.49 0.35
N LEU A 118 7.05 0.74 -0.92
CA LEU A 118 7.74 1.97 -1.31
C LEU A 118 6.87 3.20 -1.05
N ASN A 119 5.57 3.15 -1.36
CA ASN A 119 4.66 4.24 -1.05
C ASN A 119 4.59 4.51 0.45
N CYS A 120 4.53 3.47 1.29
CA CYS A 120 4.57 3.64 2.75
C CYS A 120 5.87 4.32 3.22
N ALA A 121 7.02 3.89 2.70
CA ALA A 121 8.31 4.51 3.02
C ALA A 121 8.36 5.99 2.59
N ILE A 122 7.86 6.31 1.39
CA ILE A 122 7.76 7.69 0.90
C ILE A 122 6.85 8.51 1.82
N GLN A 123 5.69 7.99 2.22
CA GLN A 123 4.75 8.73 3.09
C GLN A 123 5.33 8.97 4.50
N ILE A 124 6.09 8.01 5.04
CA ILE A 124 6.81 8.17 6.31
C ILE A 124 7.86 9.28 6.23
N ILE A 125 8.53 9.46 5.10
CA ILE A 125 9.52 10.53 4.91
C ILE A 125 8.84 11.86 4.58
N ALA A 126 7.78 11.82 3.77
CA ALA A 126 7.08 12.99 3.28
C ALA A 126 6.34 13.74 4.39
N LEU A 127 5.79 13.04 5.40
CA LEU A 127 5.01 13.67 6.46
C LEU A 127 5.85 14.65 7.32
N PRO A 128 7.01 14.26 7.91
CA PRO A 128 7.86 15.21 8.64
C PRO A 128 8.39 16.34 7.75
N TYR A 129 8.76 16.02 6.51
CA TYR A 129 9.24 17.01 5.55
C TYR A 129 8.16 18.06 5.24
N PHE A 130 6.92 17.61 5.05
CA PHE A 130 5.77 18.48 4.81
C PHE A 130 5.48 19.39 6.02
N LEU A 131 5.62 18.86 7.23
CA LEU A 131 5.44 19.61 8.46
C LEU A 131 6.61 20.56 8.79
N GLY A 132 7.73 20.46 8.07
CA GLY A 132 8.92 21.29 8.28
C GLY A 132 9.73 20.90 9.52
N ILE A 133 9.69 19.61 9.91
CA ILE A 133 10.33 19.10 11.13
C ILE A 133 11.41 18.09 10.76
N ASN A 134 12.44 18.01 11.61
CA ASN A 134 13.43 16.95 11.52
C ASN A 134 12.77 15.57 11.63
N PHE A 135 13.09 14.70 10.67
CA PHE A 135 12.55 13.35 10.56
C PHE A 135 12.66 12.56 11.87
N ASP A 136 13.85 12.53 12.48
CA ASP A 136 14.11 11.77 13.70
C ASP A 136 13.28 12.29 14.88
N SER A 137 13.24 13.61 15.06
CA SER A 137 12.49 14.24 16.15
C SER A 137 10.99 13.94 16.08
N TYR A 138 10.42 13.96 14.86
CA TYR A 138 9.00 13.66 14.67
C TYR A 138 8.67 12.21 15.02
N TRP A 139 9.41 11.23 14.48
CA TRP A 139 9.08 9.82 14.73
C TRP A 139 9.41 9.38 16.15
N VAL A 140 10.47 9.91 16.76
CA VAL A 140 10.76 9.69 18.19
C VAL A 140 9.62 10.25 19.04
N TYR A 141 9.11 11.45 18.74
CA TYR A 141 7.94 12.00 19.42
C TYR A 141 6.71 11.09 19.27
N MET A 142 6.39 10.66 18.04
CA MET A 142 5.24 9.78 17.78
C MET A 142 5.32 8.46 18.56
N ILE A 143 6.51 7.86 18.66
CA ILE A 143 6.72 6.59 19.37
C ILE A 143 6.68 6.78 20.89
N THR A 144 7.25 7.86 21.42
CA THR A 144 7.42 8.06 22.88
C THR A 144 6.21 8.71 23.56
N ARG A 145 5.39 9.47 22.81
CA ARG A 145 4.22 10.16 23.33
C ARG A 145 3.21 9.27 24.05
N PRO A 146 2.84 8.07 23.56
CA PRO A 146 1.90 7.19 24.25
C PRO A 146 2.42 6.68 25.61
N PHE A 147 3.75 6.66 25.79
CA PHE A 147 4.40 6.16 27.01
C PHE A 147 4.77 7.30 27.99
N SER A 148 4.75 8.54 27.52
CA SER A 148 5.09 9.72 28.32
C SER A 148 3.84 10.26 29.01
N PHE A 149 3.50 9.71 30.17
CA PHE A 149 2.32 10.12 30.96
C PHE A 149 2.42 11.53 31.57
N LEU A 150 3.58 12.19 31.50
CA LEU A 150 3.96 13.28 32.41
C LEU A 150 4.52 14.54 31.72
N ASN A 151 4.08 14.82 30.48
CA ASN A 151 4.53 15.91 29.59
C ASN A 151 5.51 15.40 28.52
N PRO A 152 5.02 14.82 27.41
CA PRO A 152 5.87 14.66 26.24
C PRO A 152 6.39 16.05 25.85
N VAL A 153 7.70 16.16 25.61
CA VAL A 153 8.29 17.40 25.06
C VAL A 153 7.64 17.62 23.70
N LYS A 154 6.63 18.49 23.68
CA LYS A 154 5.91 18.87 22.46
C LYS A 154 6.91 19.60 21.58
N PRO A 155 7.25 19.09 20.40
CA PRO A 155 8.10 19.85 19.50
C PRO A 155 7.30 21.09 19.06
N ASP A 156 7.98 22.20 18.79
CA ASP A 156 7.38 23.51 18.43
C ASP A 156 6.64 23.52 17.06
N MET A 157 6.13 22.38 16.62
CA MET A 157 5.47 22.10 15.34
C MET A 157 4.14 22.84 15.22
N PHE A 158 3.42 22.90 16.33
CA PHE A 158 2.08 23.44 16.40
C PHE A 158 1.91 24.32 17.63
N PRO A 159 2.38 25.60 17.59
CA PRO A 159 2.17 26.50 18.71
C PRO A 159 0.70 26.91 18.79
N ASP A 160 0.13 26.86 19.99
CA ASP A 160 -1.27 27.26 20.21
C ASP A 160 -1.46 28.78 20.08
N ASN A 161 -0.37 29.54 20.25
CA ASN A 161 -0.34 30.99 20.11
C ASN A 161 0.72 31.42 19.09
N GLY A 162 0.40 32.42 18.26
CA GLY A 162 1.33 32.99 17.30
C GLY A 162 1.25 34.51 17.27
N THR A 163 2.33 35.16 16.87
CA THR A 163 2.40 36.62 16.74
C THR A 163 2.33 37.00 15.27
N CYS A 164 1.41 37.90 14.95
CA CYS A 164 1.25 38.47 13.61
C CYS A 164 1.73 39.93 13.62
N TRP A 165 2.57 40.28 12.67
CA TRP A 165 3.08 41.64 12.49
C TRP A 165 2.28 42.31 11.36
N ILE A 166 1.46 43.30 11.71
CA ILE A 166 0.62 44.00 10.72
C ILE A 166 1.34 45.27 10.30
N ASN A 167 1.76 45.31 9.03
CA ASN A 167 2.29 46.53 8.43
C ASN A 167 1.12 47.46 8.07
N VAL A 168 0.86 48.45 8.91
CA VAL A 168 -0.20 49.47 8.68
C VAL A 168 0.30 50.52 7.68
N THR A 169 0.81 50.10 6.53
CA THR A 169 1.46 51.00 5.56
C THR A 169 0.45 51.66 4.61
N GLU A 170 -0.77 51.16 4.51
CA GLU A 170 -1.76 51.69 3.56
C GLU A 170 -2.76 52.70 4.13
N TYR A 171 -3.08 52.62 5.44
CA TYR A 171 -4.04 53.54 6.08
C TYR A 171 -3.40 54.78 6.74
N ILE A 172 -2.09 54.78 6.98
CA ILE A 172 -1.39 55.86 7.72
C ILE A 172 -0.20 56.38 6.88
N LYS A 173 -0.42 56.71 5.61
CA LYS A 173 0.59 57.43 4.80
C LYS A 173 0.82 58.90 5.23
N LEU A 174 0.09 59.40 6.23
CA LEU A 174 0.15 60.79 6.68
C LEU A 174 1.00 61.04 7.95
N LEU A 175 1.44 59.99 8.67
CA LEU A 175 2.26 60.15 9.88
C LEU A 175 3.50 59.26 9.76
N ARG A 176 4.68 59.88 9.57
CA ARG A 176 5.99 59.23 9.36
C ARG A 176 6.57 58.56 10.63
N VAL A 177 5.77 57.79 11.35
CA VAL A 177 6.25 56.84 12.37
C VAL A 177 5.25 55.68 12.37
N VAL A 178 5.61 54.54 11.79
CA VAL A 178 4.80 53.32 11.88
C VAL A 178 5.34 52.53 13.08
N PRO A 179 4.66 52.51 14.24
CA PRO A 179 4.93 51.46 15.22
C PRO A 179 4.45 50.14 14.61
N GLU A 180 5.36 49.20 14.41
CA GLU A 180 4.98 47.81 14.11
C GLU A 180 4.12 47.30 15.28
N GLN A 181 2.81 47.15 15.07
CA GLN A 181 1.93 46.56 16.06
C GLN A 181 1.94 45.04 15.89
N SER A 182 2.39 44.34 16.93
CA SER A 182 2.26 42.89 17.06
C SER A 182 0.92 42.56 17.70
N VAL A 183 0.18 41.62 17.09
CA VAL A 183 -1.04 41.07 17.68
C VAL A 183 -0.80 39.58 17.94
N THR A 184 -1.03 39.16 19.18
CA THR A 184 -1.04 37.74 19.54
C THR A 184 -2.38 37.14 19.11
N CYS A 185 -2.32 36.09 18.30
CA CYS A 185 -3.48 35.34 17.81
C CYS A 185 -3.46 33.94 18.44
N ASN A 186 -4.59 33.54 19.02
CA ASN A 186 -4.82 32.14 19.39
C ASN A 186 -5.17 31.36 18.10
N LEU A 187 -4.40 30.33 17.78
CA LEU A 187 -4.60 29.51 16.58
C LEU A 187 -5.30 28.20 16.93
N THR A 188 -6.58 28.27 17.29
CA THR A 188 -7.37 27.07 17.61
C THR A 188 -7.43 26.04 16.47
N ILE A 189 -7.33 26.49 15.21
CA ILE A 189 -7.22 25.61 14.04
C ILE A 189 -5.94 24.77 14.08
N ASN A 190 -4.88 25.29 14.69
CA ASN A 190 -3.59 24.62 14.78
C ASN A 190 -3.61 23.40 15.70
N SER A 191 -4.21 23.54 16.87
CA SER A 191 -4.37 22.43 17.81
C SER A 191 -5.25 21.32 17.20
N GLY A 192 -6.19 21.67 16.32
CA GLY A 192 -6.96 20.71 15.53
C GLY A 192 -6.14 20.00 14.45
N ASN A 193 -5.31 20.74 13.70
CA ASN A 193 -4.42 20.17 12.70
C ASN A 193 -3.37 19.25 13.33
N GLU A 194 -2.82 19.61 14.49
CA GLU A 194 -1.92 18.77 15.27
C GLU A 194 -2.53 17.40 15.51
N LEU A 195 -3.74 17.35 16.09
CA LEU A 195 -4.42 16.11 16.39
C LEU A 195 -4.65 15.26 15.13
N ILE A 196 -5.02 15.89 14.01
CA ILE A 196 -5.22 15.18 12.74
C ILE A 196 -3.90 14.59 12.23
N PHE A 197 -2.81 15.36 12.25
CA PHE A 197 -1.50 14.89 11.78
C PHE A 197 -0.90 13.82 12.70
N ASP A 198 -1.18 13.86 13.99
CA ASP A 198 -0.83 12.79 14.91
C ASP A 198 -1.60 11.50 14.57
N ILE A 199 -2.91 11.59 14.37
CA ILE A 199 -3.74 10.45 13.94
C ILE A 199 -3.22 9.87 12.63
N ILE A 200 -2.90 10.73 11.65
CA ILE A 200 -2.32 10.31 10.36
C ILE A 200 -0.96 9.63 10.58
N GLY A 201 -0.08 10.18 11.42
CA GLY A 201 1.22 9.59 11.72
C GLY A 201 1.09 8.18 12.30
N TYR A 202 0.22 7.97 13.30
CA TYR A 202 -0.06 6.63 13.84
C TYR A 202 -0.66 5.70 12.79
N TYR A 203 -1.59 6.20 11.98
CA TYR A 203 -2.21 5.43 10.91
C TYR A 203 -1.18 5.00 9.85
N LEU A 204 -0.22 5.86 9.49
CA LEU A 204 0.86 5.52 8.55
C LEU A 204 1.77 4.43 9.12
N ILE A 205 2.14 4.49 10.40
CA ILE A 205 2.91 3.41 11.06
C ILE A 205 2.12 2.10 10.98
N PHE A 206 0.84 2.13 11.36
CA PHE A 206 -0.03 0.97 11.36
C PHE A 206 -0.15 0.34 9.96
N ILE A 207 -0.45 1.14 8.93
CA ILE A 207 -0.53 0.68 7.54
C ILE A 207 0.81 0.14 7.05
N THR A 208 1.93 0.76 7.43
CA THR A 208 3.27 0.29 7.06
C THR A 208 3.54 -1.09 7.63
N VAL A 209 3.25 -1.30 8.92
CA VAL A 209 3.43 -2.59 9.59
C VAL A 209 2.55 -3.67 8.96
N ILE A 210 1.26 -3.40 8.73
CA ILE A 210 0.36 -4.36 8.09
C ILE A 210 0.82 -4.68 6.66
N THR A 211 1.23 -3.67 5.90
CA THR A 211 1.73 -3.85 4.53
C THR A 211 2.98 -4.71 4.54
N PHE A 212 3.91 -4.47 5.47
CA PHE A 212 5.14 -5.23 5.61
C PHE A 212 4.88 -6.70 5.98
N ILE A 213 4.05 -6.96 7.01
CA ILE A 213 3.65 -8.32 7.41
C ILE A 213 2.96 -9.03 6.25
N GLY A 214 2.03 -8.36 5.56
CA GLY A 214 1.32 -8.91 4.42
C GLY A 214 2.24 -9.25 3.24
N ASN A 215 3.32 -8.49 3.04
CA ASN A 215 4.35 -8.80 2.05
C ASN A 215 5.16 -10.04 2.46
N ILE A 216 5.66 -10.09 3.70
CA ILE A 216 6.40 -11.26 4.22
C ILE A 216 5.56 -12.53 4.08
N ARG A 217 4.29 -12.48 4.49
CA ARG A 217 3.36 -13.60 4.38
C ARG A 217 3.20 -14.04 2.92
N CYS A 218 3.04 -13.10 2.00
CA CYS A 218 2.93 -13.39 0.57
C CYS A 218 4.19 -14.09 0.03
N TYR A 219 5.39 -13.63 0.41
CA TYR A 219 6.65 -14.26 -0.02
C TYR A 219 6.80 -15.68 0.56
N TYR A 220 6.46 -15.86 1.84
CA TYR A 220 6.52 -17.16 2.50
C TYR A 220 5.55 -18.17 1.87
N GLU A 221 4.29 -17.77 1.67
CA GLU A 221 3.27 -18.64 1.07
C GLU A 221 3.56 -18.96 -0.41
N LEU A 222 4.11 -18.02 -1.19
CA LEU A 222 4.53 -18.29 -2.56
C LEU A 222 5.74 -19.23 -2.61
N GLY A 223 6.70 -19.09 -1.68
CA GLY A 223 7.87 -19.96 -1.58
C GLY A 223 7.51 -21.42 -1.27
N ASN A 224 6.55 -21.62 -0.36
CA ASN A 224 6.12 -22.96 0.06
C ASN A 224 4.99 -23.53 -0.81
N LEU A 225 4.56 -22.82 -1.85
CA LEU A 225 3.40 -23.23 -2.65
C LEU A 225 3.67 -24.53 -3.43
N SER A 226 4.92 -24.75 -3.85
CA SER A 226 5.32 -25.98 -4.53
C SER A 226 5.21 -27.19 -3.61
N GLU A 227 5.68 -27.07 -2.36
CA GLU A 227 5.54 -28.11 -1.33
C GLU A 227 4.07 -28.38 -1.03
N TYR A 228 3.26 -27.32 -0.85
CA TYR A 228 1.82 -27.46 -0.66
C TYR A 228 1.14 -28.22 -1.81
N ILE A 229 1.49 -27.93 -3.07
CA ILE A 229 0.92 -28.65 -4.22
C ILE A 229 1.34 -30.12 -4.20
N LYS A 230 2.60 -30.42 -3.87
CA LYS A 230 3.09 -31.80 -3.74
C LYS A 230 2.34 -32.56 -2.66
N ASP A 231 2.12 -31.94 -1.50
CA ASP A 231 1.38 -32.55 -0.38
C ASP A 231 -0.08 -32.82 -0.76
N VAL A 232 -0.74 -31.88 -1.43
CA VAL A 232 -2.11 -32.07 -1.91
C VAL A 232 -2.21 -33.24 -2.89
N LEU A 233 -1.25 -33.35 -3.81
CA LEU A 233 -1.25 -34.40 -4.82
C LEU A 233 -0.86 -35.76 -4.24
N SER A 234 0.08 -35.81 -3.30
CA SER A 234 0.53 -37.06 -2.69
C SER A 234 -0.57 -37.72 -1.83
N ILE A 235 -1.36 -36.91 -1.11
CA ILE A 235 -2.48 -37.38 -0.30
C ILE A 235 -3.61 -37.93 -1.18
N GLU A 236 -3.91 -37.29 -2.30
CA GLU A 236 -5.08 -37.66 -3.11
C GLU A 236 -4.81 -38.81 -4.09
N LEU A 237 -3.57 -38.98 -4.55
CA LEU A 237 -3.21 -39.90 -5.64
C LEU A 237 -2.49 -41.18 -5.19
N ASP A 238 -2.27 -41.38 -3.88
CA ASP A 238 -1.57 -42.55 -3.31
C ASP A 238 -0.26 -42.86 -4.07
N ALA A 239 0.57 -41.82 -4.21
CA ALA A 239 1.55 -41.69 -5.29
C ALA A 239 2.73 -42.70 -5.22
N GLU A 240 2.78 -43.64 -6.17
CA GLU A 240 3.99 -44.41 -6.52
C GLU A 240 5.12 -43.50 -7.07
N GLN A 241 6.38 -43.96 -7.03
CA GLN A 241 7.58 -43.21 -7.48
C GLN A 241 7.45 -42.55 -8.88
N ARG A 242 6.78 -43.20 -9.85
CA ARG A 242 6.53 -42.63 -11.19
C ARG A 242 5.69 -41.36 -11.18
N HIS A 243 4.81 -41.19 -10.19
CA HIS A 243 3.97 -40.01 -10.09
C HIS A 243 4.77 -38.77 -9.67
N GLN A 244 5.89 -38.94 -8.94
CA GLN A 244 6.70 -37.80 -8.49
C GLN A 244 7.37 -37.06 -9.66
N GLU A 245 7.87 -37.77 -10.67
CA GLU A 245 8.46 -37.16 -11.86
C GLU A 245 7.41 -36.35 -12.66
N ILE A 246 6.20 -36.89 -12.79
CA ILE A 246 5.08 -36.23 -13.47
C ILE A 246 4.65 -34.98 -12.68
N ILE A 247 4.61 -35.05 -11.34
CA ILE A 247 4.33 -33.90 -10.49
C ILE A 247 5.38 -32.80 -10.68
N GLU A 248 6.66 -33.14 -10.73
CA GLU A 248 7.73 -32.15 -11.00
C GLU A 248 7.59 -31.51 -12.38
N MET A 249 7.25 -32.29 -13.41
CA MET A 249 6.97 -31.75 -14.75
C MET A 249 5.74 -30.83 -14.75
N PHE A 250 4.67 -31.21 -14.03
CA PHE A 250 3.49 -30.37 -13.84
C PHE A 250 3.84 -29.04 -13.17
N LEU A 251 4.59 -29.07 -12.07
CA LEU A 251 5.04 -27.87 -11.34
C LEU A 251 5.87 -26.92 -12.23
N LYS A 252 6.72 -27.48 -13.10
CA LYS A 252 7.47 -26.69 -14.09
C LYS A 252 6.54 -26.10 -15.15
N SER A 253 5.55 -26.86 -15.61
CA SER A 253 4.58 -26.40 -16.62
C SER A 253 3.67 -25.27 -16.12
N LEU A 254 3.40 -25.25 -14.81
CA LEU A 254 2.57 -24.25 -14.15
C LEU A 254 3.23 -22.87 -14.18
N GLY A 255 4.56 -22.81 -14.00
CA GLY A 255 5.34 -21.57 -14.01
C GLY A 255 4.94 -20.57 -12.91
N TYR A 256 5.66 -19.45 -12.82
CA TYR A 256 5.41 -18.41 -11.80
C TYR A 256 4.01 -17.81 -11.86
N ASP A 257 3.49 -17.64 -13.07
CA ASP A 257 2.13 -17.15 -13.30
C ASP A 257 1.11 -18.13 -12.68
N GLY A 258 1.23 -19.45 -12.92
CA GLY A 258 0.30 -20.40 -12.33
C GLY A 258 0.38 -20.42 -10.80
N TYR A 259 1.59 -20.33 -10.22
CA TYR A 259 1.77 -20.19 -8.77
C TYR A 259 1.05 -18.96 -8.21
N VAL A 260 1.23 -17.78 -8.82
CA VAL A 260 0.56 -16.56 -8.35
C VAL A 260 -0.96 -16.64 -8.52
N THR A 261 -1.49 -17.24 -9.60
CA THR A 261 -2.95 -17.46 -9.74
C THR A 261 -3.46 -18.32 -8.60
N LEU A 262 -2.81 -19.46 -8.33
CA LEU A 262 -3.23 -20.40 -7.28
C LEU A 262 -3.12 -19.78 -5.89
N TYR A 263 -2.09 -18.98 -5.64
CA TYR A 263 -1.96 -18.18 -4.42
C TYR A 263 -3.16 -17.24 -4.25
N LEU A 264 -3.48 -16.45 -5.29
CA LEU A 264 -4.57 -15.48 -5.23
C LEU A 264 -5.95 -16.13 -5.05
N VAL A 265 -6.21 -17.25 -5.72
CA VAL A 265 -7.43 -18.05 -5.50
C VAL A 265 -7.51 -18.59 -4.07
N GLY A 266 -6.35 -18.97 -3.50
CA GLY A 266 -6.26 -19.48 -2.14
C GLY A 266 -6.44 -18.46 -1.02
N CYS A 267 -6.22 -17.17 -1.29
CA CYS A 267 -6.40 -16.11 -0.31
C CYS A 267 -7.84 -16.09 0.24
N ASP A 268 -8.82 -16.37 -0.62
CA ASP A 268 -10.23 -16.34 -0.26
C ASP A 268 -10.75 -17.71 0.20
N ASN A 269 -10.30 -18.81 -0.45
CA ASN A 269 -10.78 -20.14 -0.11
C ASN A 269 -9.75 -21.25 -0.43
N ILE A 270 -9.21 -21.87 0.64
CA ILE A 270 -8.22 -22.95 0.52
C ILE A 270 -8.78 -24.23 -0.13
N PHE A 271 -10.08 -24.51 0.04
CA PHE A 271 -10.73 -25.67 -0.57
C PHE A 271 -10.83 -25.52 -2.08
N ILE A 272 -11.17 -24.32 -2.56
CA ILE A 272 -11.22 -24.00 -3.99
C ILE A 272 -9.84 -24.11 -4.62
N LYS A 273 -8.81 -23.61 -3.94
CA LYS A 273 -7.42 -23.79 -4.37
C LYS A 273 -7.05 -25.27 -4.51
N ARG A 274 -7.41 -26.10 -3.52
CA ARG A 274 -7.16 -27.56 -3.55
C ARG A 274 -7.86 -28.22 -4.74
N GLU A 275 -9.16 -27.97 -4.92
CA GLU A 275 -9.93 -28.55 -6.04
C GLU A 275 -9.39 -28.09 -7.40
N LEU A 276 -8.97 -26.82 -7.53
CA LEU A 276 -8.38 -26.29 -8.75
C LEU A 276 -7.02 -26.94 -9.06
N ILE A 277 -6.18 -27.20 -8.05
CA ILE A 277 -4.91 -27.93 -8.22
C ILE A 277 -5.17 -29.32 -8.78
N LEU A 278 -6.11 -30.07 -8.19
CA LEU A 278 -6.46 -31.42 -8.62
C LEU A 278 -6.97 -31.43 -10.07
N GLN A 279 -7.83 -30.45 -10.42
CA GLN A 279 -8.34 -30.33 -11.79
C GLN A 279 -7.22 -30.00 -12.79
N LEU A 280 -6.34 -29.05 -12.47
CA LEU A 280 -5.21 -28.68 -13.33
C LEU A 280 -4.25 -29.85 -13.54
N TYR A 281 -4.00 -30.64 -12.50
CA TYR A 281 -3.15 -31.83 -12.59
C TYR A 281 -3.79 -32.93 -13.44
N SER A 282 -5.07 -33.23 -13.21
CA SER A 282 -5.83 -34.20 -14.01
C SER A 282 -5.80 -33.85 -15.50
N ASP A 283 -6.09 -32.59 -15.83
CA ASP A 283 -6.06 -32.11 -17.21
C ASP A 283 -4.64 -32.17 -17.81
N TYR A 284 -3.60 -31.93 -16.99
CA TYR A 284 -2.20 -32.04 -17.42
C TYR A 284 -1.83 -33.48 -17.79
N VAL A 285 -2.17 -34.44 -16.93
CA VAL A 285 -1.88 -35.87 -17.13
C VAL A 285 -2.59 -36.40 -18.39
N GLU A 286 -3.86 -36.06 -18.58
CA GLU A 286 -4.65 -36.47 -19.77
C GLU A 286 -3.93 -36.07 -21.06
N THR A 287 -3.53 -34.80 -21.18
CA THR A 287 -2.79 -34.33 -22.37
C THR A 287 -1.37 -34.89 -22.48
N HIS A 288 -0.71 -35.14 -21.35
CA HIS A 288 0.64 -35.72 -21.37
C HIS A 288 0.60 -37.15 -21.91
N ASN A 289 -0.43 -37.93 -21.54
CA ASN A 289 -0.63 -39.28 -22.06
C ASN A 289 -0.98 -39.26 -23.56
N GLU A 290 -1.85 -38.36 -24.01
CA GLU A 290 -2.20 -38.20 -25.44
C GLU A 290 -0.95 -37.91 -26.31
N LEU A 291 -0.03 -37.07 -25.83
CA LEU A 291 1.21 -36.75 -26.54
C LEU A 291 2.18 -37.94 -26.59
N MET A 292 2.28 -38.71 -25.51
CA MET A 292 3.13 -39.90 -25.44
C MET A 292 2.59 -41.07 -26.28
N GLU A 293 1.29 -41.08 -26.58
CA GLU A 293 0.67 -42.04 -27.51
C GLU A 293 0.89 -41.63 -28.97
N SER A 294 0.82 -40.34 -29.30
CA SER A 294 1.07 -39.88 -30.69
C SER A 294 2.52 -40.00 -31.14
N ASP A 295 3.48 -39.97 -30.22
CA ASP A 295 4.92 -40.14 -30.54
C ASP A 295 5.31 -41.62 -30.79
N LYS A 296 4.38 -42.57 -30.59
CA LYS A 296 4.59 -44.00 -30.83
C LYS A 296 4.04 -44.50 -32.17
N GLU A 297 3.25 -43.69 -32.87
CA GLU A 297 2.76 -43.94 -34.24
C GLU A 297 3.70 -43.31 -35.29
#